data_AF-F5Y6H9-F1
#
_entry.id   AF-F5Y6H9-F1
#
_cell.length_a   1.000
_cell.length_b   1.000
_cell.length_c   1.000
_cell.angle_alpha   90.00
_cell.angle_beta   90.00
_cell.angle_gamma   90.00
#
_symmetry.space_group_name_H-M   'P 1'
#
loop_
_entity.id
_entity.type
_entity.pdbx_description
1 polymer ?
#
loop_
_entity_poly.entity_id
_entity_poly.type
_entity_poly.pdbx_seq_one_letter_code
_entity_poly.pdbx_strand_id
1 'polypeptide(L)'
;MTQNRETGTPQADQLQTGDEPDEATVVPLKIEDWLTVVVMALLALITFANVLVRYFTSQSFAWTEEISVFLMIVLTLVAGSAAVARNRQIRIEYFSDNGPAWRQRALARFGALTVFVLFALIAVLSARVVWDDIRFGETSPGIGVPQWWYTVWLPVMSVAIALRALGLFIRRGRRP
;
A
#
# COMPACT_ATOMS: atom_id res chain seq x y z
N MET A 1 9.85 -58.78 -29.65
CA MET A 1 9.46 -58.87 -28.22
C MET A 1 10.63 -58.32 -27.44
N THR A 2 10.63 -57.16 -26.79
CA THR A 2 9.63 -56.41 -26.00
C THR A 2 10.00 -54.91 -26.10
N GLN A 3 9.15 -54.03 -26.63
CA GLN A 3 8.09 -53.29 -25.93
C GLN A 3 8.55 -52.63 -24.60
N ASN A 4 8.92 -51.34 -24.64
CA ASN A 4 8.27 -50.26 -23.88
C ASN A 4 9.08 -48.95 -23.97
N ARG A 5 8.70 -48.08 -24.90
CA ARG A 5 8.97 -46.65 -24.87
C ARG A 5 7.68 -45.94 -24.48
N GLU A 6 7.35 -45.88 -23.20
CA GLU A 6 6.40 -44.89 -22.65
C GLU A 6 6.71 -44.66 -21.18
N THR A 7 7.14 -43.45 -20.85
CA THR A 7 6.75 -42.69 -19.65
C THR A 7 7.37 -41.31 -19.80
N GLY A 8 6.77 -40.53 -20.71
CA GLY A 8 6.81 -39.08 -20.53
C GLY A 8 6.06 -38.79 -19.24
N THR A 9 6.79 -38.50 -18.17
CA THR A 9 6.19 -37.87 -17.01
C THR A 9 5.84 -36.45 -17.41
N PRO A 10 4.56 -36.04 -17.39
CA PRO A 10 4.21 -34.64 -17.54
C PRO A 10 4.76 -33.94 -16.30
N GLN A 11 5.87 -33.24 -16.43
CA GLN A 11 6.43 -32.35 -15.41
C GLN A 11 5.59 -31.06 -15.34
N ALA A 12 4.26 -31.21 -15.31
CA ALA A 12 3.27 -30.15 -15.49
C ALA A 12 2.38 -29.94 -14.24
N ASP A 13 2.78 -30.45 -13.07
CA ASP A 13 2.01 -30.30 -11.82
C ASP A 13 2.87 -29.87 -10.63
N GLN A 14 3.98 -29.16 -10.89
CA GLN A 14 4.69 -28.40 -9.87
C GLN A 14 4.63 -26.91 -10.16
N LEU A 15 3.45 -26.42 -10.56
CA LEU A 15 3.05 -25.10 -10.13
C LEU A 15 2.79 -25.19 -8.63
N GLN A 16 3.89 -25.27 -7.86
CA GLN A 16 3.89 -24.88 -6.46
C GLN A 16 3.29 -23.47 -6.46
N THR A 17 2.02 -23.38 -6.12
CA THR A 17 1.41 -22.15 -5.61
C THR A 17 2.31 -21.75 -4.45
N GLY A 18 3.20 -20.80 -4.71
CA GLY A 18 4.05 -20.19 -3.70
C GLY A 18 3.17 -19.41 -2.74
N ASP A 19 2.48 -20.13 -1.85
CA ASP A 19 2.15 -19.61 -0.54
C ASP A 19 3.49 -19.55 0.21
N GLU A 20 4.30 -18.54 -0.12
CA GLU A 20 5.32 -18.07 0.81
C GLU A 20 4.57 -17.72 2.10
N PRO A 21 4.85 -18.40 3.23
CA PRO A 21 4.11 -18.18 4.46
C PRO A 21 4.27 -16.71 4.85
N ASP A 22 3.14 -15.99 4.80
CA ASP A 22 3.08 -14.57 5.11
C ASP A 22 3.65 -14.35 6.51
N GLU A 23 4.74 -13.57 6.62
CA GLU A 23 5.50 -13.39 7.86
C GLU A 23 4.55 -12.99 9.00
N ALA A 24 4.55 -13.77 10.09
CA ALA A 24 3.54 -13.68 11.15
C ALA A 24 3.43 -12.27 11.77
N THR A 25 2.44 -11.51 11.31
CA THR A 25 2.18 -10.15 11.77
C THR A 25 1.35 -10.11 13.05
N VAL A 26 1.82 -9.34 14.03
CA VAL A 26 1.28 -9.25 15.40
C VAL A 26 -0.08 -8.52 15.48
N VAL A 27 -0.53 -7.87 14.40
CA VAL A 27 -1.85 -7.23 14.29
C VAL A 27 -2.56 -7.90 13.13
N PRO A 28 -3.80 -8.37 13.26
CA PRO A 28 -4.50 -9.00 12.15
C PRO A 28 -4.70 -7.99 11.02
N LEU A 29 -3.91 -8.12 9.95
CA LEU A 29 -3.98 -7.28 8.75
C LEU A 29 -5.21 -7.59 7.87
N LYS A 30 -6.12 -8.46 8.33
CA LYS A 30 -7.33 -8.83 7.58
C LYS A 30 -8.10 -7.61 7.07
N ILE A 31 -8.14 -6.52 7.84
CA ILE A 31 -8.80 -5.28 7.42
C ILE A 31 -8.04 -4.61 6.27
N GLU A 32 -6.71 -4.54 6.35
CA GLU A 32 -5.86 -3.90 5.35
C GLU A 32 -5.78 -4.73 4.08
N ASP A 33 -5.78 -6.06 4.21
CA ASP A 33 -5.80 -6.99 3.09
C ASP A 33 -7.15 -6.91 2.36
N TRP A 34 -8.27 -6.95 3.08
CA TRP A 34 -9.60 -6.74 2.48
C TRP A 34 -9.74 -5.36 1.85
N LEU A 35 -9.24 -4.32 2.51
CA LEU A 35 -9.25 -2.96 1.98
C LEU A 35 -8.42 -2.88 0.69
N THR A 36 -7.24 -3.51 0.66
CA THR A 36 -6.39 -3.60 -0.54
C THR A 36 -7.13 -4.30 -1.68
N VAL A 37 -7.74 -5.46 -1.42
CA VAL A 37 -8.51 -6.22 -2.41
C VAL A 37 -9.67 -5.40 -2.95
N VAL A 38 -10.45 -4.74 -2.08
CA VAL A 38 -11.60 -3.93 -2.47
C VAL A 38 -11.16 -2.72 -3.31
N VAL A 39 -10.14 -1.98 -2.87
CA VAL A 39 -9.63 -0.81 -3.59
C VAL A 39 -9.06 -1.22 -4.95
N MET A 40 -8.31 -2.32 -5.02
CA MET A 40 -7.74 -2.83 -6.27
C MET A 40 -8.83 -3.29 -7.25
N ALA A 41 -9.88 -3.96 -6.76
CA ALA A 41 -11.02 -4.36 -7.57
C ALA A 41 -11.80 -3.14 -8.11
N LEU A 42 -12.02 -2.11 -7.27
CA LEU A 42 -12.68 -0.87 -7.69
C LEU A 42 -11.85 -0.12 -8.74
N LEU A 43 -10.54 -0.02 -8.55
CA LEU A 43 -9.63 0.55 -9.54
C LEU A 43 -9.73 -0.20 -10.88
N ALA A 44 -9.60 -1.52 -10.86
CA ALA A 44 -9.71 -2.33 -12.06
C ALA A 44 -11.05 -2.12 -12.77
N LEU A 45 -12.16 -2.14 -12.02
CA LEU A 45 -13.50 -1.99 -12.57
C LEU A 45 -13.73 -0.60 -13.19
N ILE A 46 -13.35 0.48 -12.50
CA ILE A 46 -13.51 1.85 -13.00
C ILE A 46 -12.62 2.07 -14.24
N THR A 47 -11.39 1.59 -14.20
CA THR A 47 -10.47 1.71 -15.35
C THR A 47 -10.98 0.92 -16.55
N PHE A 48 -11.48 -0.29 -16.32
CA PHE A 48 -12.08 -1.13 -17.36
C PHE A 48 -13.35 -0.50 -17.95
N ALA A 49 -14.24 0.01 -17.09
CA ALA A 49 -15.43 0.73 -17.54
C ALA A 49 -15.05 1.95 -18.39
N ASN A 50 -14.01 2.69 -17.99
CA ASN A 50 -13.52 3.83 -18.76
C ASN A 50 -12.97 3.42 -20.13
N VAL A 51 -12.31 2.26 -20.23
CA VAL A 51 -11.88 1.67 -21.51
C VAL A 51 -13.10 1.37 -22.39
N LEU A 52 -14.13 0.69 -21.86
CA LEU A 52 -15.34 0.38 -22.63
C LEU A 52 -16.00 1.66 -23.16
N VAL A 53 -16.25 2.64 -22.29
CA VAL A 53 -16.86 3.92 -22.67
C VAL A 53 -16.05 4.60 -23.77
N ARG A 54 -14.73 4.63 -23.64
CA ARG A 54 -13.84 5.21 -24.65
C ARG A 54 -13.92 4.51 -26.00
N TYR A 55 -14.02 3.18 -26.03
CA TYR A 55 -14.15 2.44 -27.28
C TYR A 55 -15.53 2.60 -27.92
N PHE A 56 -16.61 2.65 -27.13
CA PHE A 56 -17.98 2.74 -27.66
C PHE A 56 -18.47 4.17 -27.93
N THR A 57 -17.95 5.17 -27.20
CA THR A 57 -18.48 6.54 -27.19
C THR A 57 -17.43 7.58 -27.58
N SER A 58 -16.16 7.17 -27.81
CA SER A 58 -15.00 8.06 -28.07
C SER A 58 -14.79 9.19 -27.05
N GLN A 59 -15.50 9.17 -25.92
CA GLN A 59 -15.38 10.09 -24.80
C GLN A 59 -14.85 9.36 -23.57
N SER A 60 -14.22 10.09 -22.66
CA SER A 60 -13.79 9.59 -21.36
C SER A 60 -14.44 10.43 -20.27
N PHE A 61 -14.92 9.78 -19.22
CA PHE A 61 -15.58 10.46 -18.13
C PHE A 61 -14.56 11.11 -17.20
N ALA A 62 -14.50 12.44 -17.14
CA ALA A 62 -13.56 13.14 -16.24
C ALA A 62 -13.68 12.70 -14.76
N TRP A 63 -14.89 12.30 -14.35
CA TRP A 63 -15.15 11.81 -12.99
C TRP A 63 -14.49 10.45 -12.67
N THR A 64 -14.29 9.57 -13.66
CA THR A 64 -13.64 8.27 -13.43
C THR A 64 -12.14 8.42 -13.24
N GLU A 65 -11.54 9.42 -13.89
CA GLU A 65 -10.13 9.78 -13.72
C GLU A 65 -9.87 10.27 -12.29
N GLU A 66 -10.68 11.20 -11.77
CA GLU A 66 -10.56 11.71 -10.40
C GLU A 66 -10.69 10.60 -9.36
N ILE A 67 -11.68 9.71 -9.52
CA ILE A 67 -11.87 8.59 -8.59
C ILE A 67 -10.70 7.61 -8.68
N SER A 68 -10.15 7.36 -9.88
CA SER A 68 -9.02 6.46 -10.04
C SER A 68 -7.76 7.00 -9.34
N VAL A 69 -7.48 8.30 -9.43
CA VAL A 69 -6.37 8.95 -8.72
C VAL A 69 -6.56 8.85 -7.21
N PHE A 70 -7.77 9.13 -6.72
CA PHE A 70 -8.11 8.98 -5.31
C PHE A 70 -7.88 7.54 -4.82
N LEU A 71 -8.40 6.55 -5.54
CA LEU A 71 -8.25 5.14 -5.17
C LEU A 71 -6.78 4.68 -5.25
N MET A 72 -5.98 5.17 -6.20
CA MET A 72 -4.54 4.87 -6.27
C MET A 72 -3.79 5.42 -5.06
N ILE A 73 -4.14 6.62 -4.59
CA ILE A 73 -3.56 7.18 -3.36
C ILE A 73 -3.93 6.29 -2.16
N VAL A 74 -5.21 5.94 -2.01
CA VAL A 74 -5.67 5.05 -0.95
C VAL A 74 -4.93 3.71 -1.01
N LEU A 75 -4.86 3.07 -2.18
CA LEU A 75 -4.17 1.81 -2.38
C LEU A 75 -2.70 1.90 -1.95
N THR A 76 -2.02 2.97 -2.37
CA THR A 76 -0.60 3.21 -2.05
C THR A 76 -0.39 3.39 -0.55
N LEU A 77 -1.27 4.12 0.13
CA LEU A 77 -1.19 4.34 1.57
C LEU A 77 -1.50 3.06 2.35
N VAL A 78 -2.50 2.28 1.94
CA VAL A 78 -2.82 0.98 2.55
C VAL A 78 -1.67 0.00 2.36
N ALA A 79 -1.13 -0.11 1.14
CA ALA A 79 0.04 -0.93 0.85
C ALA A 79 1.27 -0.49 1.67
N GLY A 80 1.48 0.81 1.81
CA GLY A 80 2.51 1.39 2.68
C GLY A 80 2.32 1.00 4.15
N SER A 81 1.09 1.11 4.68
CA SER A 81 0.76 0.67 6.05
C SER A 81 1.05 -0.82 6.26
N ALA A 82 0.66 -1.66 5.29
CA ALA A 82 0.90 -3.09 5.33
C ALA A 82 2.40 -3.42 5.26
N ALA A 83 3.16 -2.74 4.39
CA ALA A 83 4.61 -2.91 4.27
C ALA A 83 5.35 -2.53 5.57
N VAL A 84 4.95 -1.43 6.22
CA VAL A 84 5.50 -1.01 7.51
C VAL A 84 5.18 -2.04 8.61
N ALA A 85 3.96 -2.59 8.61
CA ALA A 85 3.52 -3.56 9.60
C ALA A 85 4.19 -4.92 9.48
N ARG A 86 4.33 -5.38 8.23
CA ARG A 86 5.00 -6.64 7.86
C ARG A 86 6.52 -6.49 7.86
N ASN A 87 7.06 -5.30 8.15
CA ASN A 87 8.49 -5.02 8.06
C ASN A 87 9.10 -5.38 6.68
N ARG A 88 8.29 -5.35 5.62
CA ARG A 88 8.65 -5.71 4.24
C ARG A 88 9.28 -4.55 3.45
N GLN A 89 9.51 -3.40 4.08
CA GLN A 89 10.40 -2.40 3.49
C GLN A 89 11.78 -3.03 3.38
N ILE A 90 12.24 -3.22 2.13
CA ILE A 90 13.47 -3.91 1.75
C ILE A 90 14.56 -3.64 2.80
N ARG A 91 14.83 -4.66 3.61
CA ARG A 91 15.89 -4.65 4.61
C ARG A 91 17.03 -5.40 3.96
N ILE A 92 18.16 -4.74 3.73
CA ILE A 92 19.33 -5.40 3.17
C ILE A 92 19.80 -6.42 4.22
N GLU A 93 19.39 -7.69 4.10
CA GLU A 93 19.73 -8.75 5.05
C GLU A 93 21.24 -8.89 5.17
N TYR A 94 21.98 -8.63 4.10
CA TYR A 94 23.45 -8.68 4.09
C TYR A 94 24.13 -7.72 5.09
N PHE A 95 23.59 -6.52 5.30
CA PHE A 95 24.11 -5.54 6.28
C PHE A 95 23.47 -5.71 7.67
N SER A 96 22.27 -6.27 7.72
CA SER A 96 21.56 -6.62 8.93
C SER A 96 22.22 -7.82 9.63
N ASP A 97 22.33 -8.94 8.95
CA ASP A 97 22.49 -10.25 9.59
C ASP A 97 23.97 -10.58 9.87
N ASN A 98 24.90 -9.91 9.19
CA ASN A 98 26.34 -10.06 9.41
C ASN A 98 26.89 -9.12 10.51
N GLY A 99 26.05 -8.36 11.20
CA GLY A 99 26.44 -7.39 12.24
C GLY A 99 26.04 -7.80 13.66
N PRO A 100 26.70 -7.26 14.72
CA PRO A 100 26.30 -7.48 16.10
C PRO A 100 24.88 -6.96 16.37
N ALA A 101 24.13 -7.63 17.25
CA ALA A 101 22.71 -7.39 17.52
C ALA A 101 22.32 -5.93 17.86
N TRP A 102 23.27 -5.13 18.32
CA TRP A 102 23.06 -3.69 18.57
C TRP A 102 22.93 -2.87 17.28
N ARG A 103 23.68 -3.21 16.21
CA ARG A 103 23.61 -2.51 14.91
C ARG A 103 22.28 -2.79 14.22
N GLN A 104 21.85 -4.04 14.24
CA GLN A 104 20.55 -4.46 13.73
C GLN A 104 19.40 -3.68 14.38
N ARG A 105 19.46 -3.52 15.71
CA ARG A 105 18.47 -2.74 16.47
C ARG A 105 18.53 -1.25 16.15
N ALA A 106 19.72 -0.68 16.03
CA ALA A 106 19.89 0.73 15.66
C ALA A 106 19.31 1.02 14.26
N LEU A 107 19.63 0.18 13.26
CA LEU A 107 19.08 0.29 11.90
C LEU A 107 17.56 0.15 11.88
N ALA A 108 17.02 -0.82 12.63
CA ALA A 108 15.57 -1.02 12.70
C ALA A 108 14.84 0.14 13.39
N ARG A 109 15.44 0.75 14.43
CA ARG A 109 14.89 1.96 15.07
C ARG A 109 15.00 3.16 14.15
N PHE A 110 16.12 3.34 13.47
CA PHE A 110 16.32 4.41 12.49
C PHE A 110 15.30 4.31 11.35
N GLY A 111 15.09 3.12 10.77
CA GLY A 111 14.07 2.92 9.73
C GLY A 111 12.65 3.27 10.22
N ALA A 112 12.26 2.81 11.41
CA ALA A 112 10.96 3.15 11.99
C ALA A 112 10.81 4.65 12.25
N LEU A 113 11.86 5.31 12.72
CA LEU A 113 11.89 6.76 12.93
C LEU A 113 11.76 7.52 11.60
N THR A 114 12.49 7.10 10.56
CA THR A 114 12.43 7.72 9.23
C THR A 114 11.03 7.61 8.63
N VAL A 115 10.40 6.43 8.72
CA VAL A 115 9.00 6.25 8.30
C VAL A 115 8.07 7.15 9.10
N PHE A 116 8.23 7.20 10.43
CA PHE A 116 7.42 8.08 11.27
C PHE A 116 7.56 9.55 10.86
N VAL A 117 8.78 10.05 10.70
CA VAL A 117 9.04 11.45 10.31
C VAL A 117 8.46 11.73 8.94
N LEU A 118 8.66 10.85 7.96
CA LEU A 118 8.10 10.99 6.62
C LEU A 118 6.57 11.12 6.66
N PHE A 119 5.89 10.17 7.28
CA PHE A 119 4.42 10.19 7.31
C PHE A 119 3.85 11.27 8.23
N ALA A 120 4.56 11.69 9.27
CA ALA A 120 4.19 12.85 10.07
C ALA A 120 4.29 14.16 9.25
N LEU A 121 5.35 14.32 8.46
CA LEU A 121 5.48 15.45 7.54
C LEU A 121 4.36 15.45 6.50
N ILE A 122 4.10 14.30 5.86
CA ILE A 122 3.00 14.16 4.90
C ILE A 122 1.66 14.50 5.57
N ALA A 123 1.39 14.02 6.78
CA ALA A 123 0.15 14.33 7.51
C ALA A 123 -0.03 15.84 7.74
N VAL A 124 1.04 16.55 8.14
CA VAL A 124 0.97 18.00 8.36
C VAL A 124 0.80 18.77 7.05
N LEU A 125 1.57 18.44 6.02
CA LEU A 125 1.48 19.11 4.72
C LEU A 125 0.12 18.88 4.07
N SER A 126 -0.38 17.65 4.10
CA SER A 126 -1.67 17.31 3.53
C SER A 126 -2.85 17.89 4.32
N ALA A 127 -2.74 18.01 5.64
CA ALA A 127 -3.74 18.75 6.42
C ALA A 127 -3.80 20.24 6.03
N ARG A 128 -2.66 20.85 5.66
CA ARG A 128 -2.66 22.22 5.11
C ARG A 128 -3.35 22.29 3.76
N VAL A 129 -3.10 21.33 2.87
CA VAL A 129 -3.80 21.24 1.58
C VAL A 129 -5.31 21.16 1.79
N VAL A 130 -5.78 20.27 2.67
CA VAL A 130 -7.21 20.14 2.99
C VAL A 130 -7.78 21.43 3.58
N TRP A 131 -7.01 22.13 4.41
CA TRP A 131 -7.43 23.41 4.96
C TRP A 131 -7.57 24.49 3.88
N ASP A 132 -6.63 24.54 2.94
CA ASP A 132 -6.67 25.45 1.80
C ASP A 132 -7.87 25.12 0.90
N ASP A 133 -8.13 23.84 0.59
CA ASP A 133 -9.29 23.39 -0.19
C ASP A 133 -10.61 23.88 0.43
N ILE A 134 -10.75 23.76 1.76
CA ILE A 134 -11.94 24.20 2.49
C ILE A 134 -12.05 25.74 2.49
N ARG A 135 -10.94 26.44 2.70
CA ARG A 135 -10.90 27.90 2.82
C ARG A 135 -11.20 28.60 1.50
N PHE A 136 -10.66 28.08 0.40
CA PHE A 136 -10.84 28.65 -0.94
C PHE A 136 -12.04 28.07 -1.67
N GLY A 137 -12.70 27.04 -1.10
CA GLY A 137 -13.86 26.41 -1.70
C GLY A 137 -13.52 25.74 -3.02
N GLU A 138 -12.32 25.16 -3.13
CA GLU A 138 -11.86 24.54 -4.37
C GLU A 138 -12.76 23.36 -4.75
N THR A 139 -13.17 23.33 -6.01
CA THR A 139 -14.04 22.30 -6.58
C THR A 139 -13.27 21.45 -7.58
N SER A 140 -13.60 20.16 -7.64
CA SER A 140 -12.95 19.24 -8.56
C SER A 140 -13.19 19.63 -10.02
N PRO A 141 -12.18 19.54 -10.90
CA PRO A 141 -12.29 19.95 -12.30
C PRO A 141 -13.37 19.21 -13.11
N GLY A 142 -13.64 17.95 -12.78
CA GLY A 142 -14.51 17.06 -13.54
C GLY A 142 -15.98 17.17 -13.21
N ILE A 143 -16.34 17.20 -11.91
CA ILE A 143 -17.74 17.16 -11.46
C ILE A 143 -18.13 18.33 -10.55
N GLY A 144 -17.19 19.22 -10.21
CA GLY A 144 -17.46 20.39 -9.39
C GLY A 144 -17.77 20.09 -7.92
N VAL A 145 -17.44 18.89 -7.43
CA VAL A 145 -17.62 18.55 -6.01
C VAL A 145 -16.50 19.18 -5.17
N PRO A 146 -16.72 19.43 -3.87
CA PRO A 146 -15.66 19.97 -3.02
C PRO A 146 -14.40 19.09 -3.02
N GLN A 147 -13.25 19.68 -3.34
CA GLN A 147 -11.97 18.96 -3.51
C GLN A 147 -11.52 18.24 -2.23
N TRP A 148 -11.85 18.82 -1.07
CA TRP A 148 -11.49 18.26 0.24
C TRP A 148 -12.04 16.84 0.48
N TRP A 149 -13.11 16.44 -0.21
CA TRP A 149 -13.66 15.08 -0.11
C TRP A 149 -12.63 14.02 -0.50
N TYR A 150 -11.79 14.31 -1.48
CA TYR A 150 -10.73 13.42 -1.95
C TYR A 150 -9.45 13.58 -1.13
N THR A 151 -9.06 14.81 -0.83
CA THR A 151 -7.77 15.10 -0.21
C THR A 151 -7.74 14.79 1.29
N VAL A 152 -8.89 14.76 2.00
CA VAL A 152 -8.96 14.49 3.46
C VAL A 152 -8.48 13.09 3.84
N TRP A 153 -8.59 12.11 2.95
CA TRP A 153 -8.13 10.75 3.23
C TRP A 153 -6.60 10.65 3.30
N LEU A 154 -5.89 11.55 2.63
CA LEU A 154 -4.44 11.59 2.60
C LEU A 154 -3.84 11.87 3.99
N PRO A 155 -4.22 12.94 4.72
CA PRO A 155 -3.76 13.14 6.09
C PRO A 155 -4.25 12.05 7.04
N VAL A 156 -5.50 11.58 6.90
CA VAL A 156 -6.07 10.53 7.77
C VAL A 156 -5.23 9.26 7.72
N MET A 157 -4.95 8.75 6.52
CA MET A 157 -4.16 7.53 6.35
C MET A 157 -2.69 7.76 6.70
N SER A 158 -2.14 8.94 6.42
CA SER A 158 -0.77 9.29 6.82
C SER A 158 -0.59 9.29 8.34
N VAL A 159 -1.57 9.81 9.08
CA VAL A 159 -1.58 9.75 10.56
C VAL A 159 -1.62 8.30 11.04
N ALA A 160 -2.46 7.45 10.43
CA ALA A 160 -2.54 6.04 10.79
C ALA A 160 -1.19 5.31 10.62
N ILE A 161 -0.49 5.56 9.51
CA ILE A 161 0.85 4.99 9.24
C ILE A 161 1.90 5.55 10.21
N ALA A 162 1.87 6.86 10.48
CA ALA A 162 2.78 7.49 11.44
C ALA A 162 2.61 6.88 12.85
N LEU A 163 1.38 6.74 13.33
CA LEU A 163 1.10 6.10 14.63
C LEU A 163 1.61 4.66 14.69
N ARG A 164 1.47 3.90 13.60
CA ARG A 164 1.99 2.53 13.50
C ARG A 164 3.52 2.50 13.53
N ALA A 165 4.18 3.39 12.79
CA ALA A 165 5.64 3.54 12.79
C ALA A 165 6.18 3.92 14.17
N LEU A 166 5.48 4.83 14.87
CA LEU A 166 5.81 5.21 16.24
C LEU A 166 5.66 4.02 17.20
N GLY A 167 4.59 3.23 17.08
CA GLY A 167 4.39 2.01 17.84
C GLY A 167 5.52 0.99 17.64
N LEU A 168 5.99 0.81 16.40
CA LEU A 168 7.14 -0.04 16.08
C LEU A 168 8.44 0.48 16.69
N PHE A 169 8.67 1.79 16.64
CA PHE A 169 9.83 2.43 17.26
C PHE A 169 9.87 2.18 18.78
N ILE A 170 8.75 2.41 19.48
CA ILE A 170 8.64 2.19 20.94
C ILE A 170 8.84 0.71 21.29
N ARG A 171 8.23 -0.21 20.53
CA ARG A 171 8.35 -1.66 20.78
C ARG A 171 9.78 -2.17 20.62
N ARG A 172 10.51 -1.67 19.61
CA ARG A 172 11.94 -1.95 19.39
C ARG A 172 12.82 -1.28 20.45
N GLY A 173 12.33 -0.24 21.12
CA GLY A 173 12.93 0.41 22.28
C GLY A 173 12.98 -0.48 23.53
N ARG A 174 11.90 -1.25 23.78
CA ARG A 174 11.66 -2.01 25.02
C ARG A 174 12.23 -3.43 25.04
N ARG A 175 12.69 -3.99 23.91
CA ARG A 175 13.33 -5.32 23.88
C ARG A 175 14.83 -5.19 24.25
N PRO A 176 15.31 -5.87 25.31
CA PRO A 176 16.70 -5.78 25.77
C PRO A 176 17.70 -6.34 24.76
#